data_AF-A0A961KEH9-F1
#
_entry.id   AF-A0A961KEH9-F1
#
_cell.length_a   1.000
_cell.length_b   1.000
_cell.length_c   1.000
_cell.angle_alpha   90.00
_cell.angle_beta   90.00
_cell.angle_gamma   90.00
#
_symmetry.space_group_name_H-M   'P 1'
#
loop_
_entity.id
_entity.type
_entity.pdbx_description
1 polymer ?
#
loop_
_entity_poly.entity_id
_entity_poly.type
_entity_poly.pdbx_seq_one_letter_code
_entity_poly.pdbx_strand_id
1 'polypeptide(L)'
;MKRRELLATSAAALGLAALTGSAARAQSPLKVGFIYIGPPGDFGWTYGHDHARLAAQEHFGAAVETSYVDNVPEGPDAERIMTQMALSGAQLIFATSFGYGPSMNAVAARFPNIAFEHATGYLQESPNVGLYNARFYEGRAVIGTIAGRMTQSNKIGYIASFPIPEVIMGINAAYIHAKKVNPDVDFRVVWAYTWFDPAQEAAAAEALIEQGCDILMQHT
;
A
#
# COMPACT_ATOMS: atom_id res chain seq x y z
N MET A 1 1.18 -74.40 -0.46
CA MET A 1 1.40 -72.95 -0.23
C MET A 1 0.06 -72.24 -0.35
N LYS A 2 -0.28 -71.46 0.67
CA LYS A 2 -1.65 -71.37 1.21
C LYS A 2 -2.38 -70.15 0.62
N ARG A 3 -3.67 -70.28 0.28
CA ARG A 3 -4.56 -69.16 -0.15
C ARG A 3 -4.53 -67.94 0.81
N ARG A 4 -4.16 -68.16 2.07
CA ARG A 4 -3.94 -67.13 3.09
C ARG A 4 -2.72 -66.24 2.82
N GLU A 5 -1.67 -66.76 2.18
CA GLU A 5 -0.47 -65.98 1.81
C GLU A 5 -0.76 -65.07 0.62
N LEU A 6 -1.62 -65.49 -0.30
CA LEU A 6 -2.03 -64.70 -1.48
C LEU A 6 -2.99 -63.55 -1.15
N LEU A 7 -3.83 -63.70 -0.12
CA LEU A 7 -4.70 -62.63 0.38
C LEU A 7 -3.94 -61.63 1.26
N ALA A 8 -2.90 -62.08 1.97
CA ALA A 8 -2.05 -61.19 2.76
C ALA A 8 -1.16 -60.28 1.87
N THR A 9 -0.66 -60.78 0.74
CA THR A 9 0.16 -59.99 -0.20
C THR A 9 -0.66 -58.98 -1.00
N SER A 10 -1.92 -59.28 -1.31
CA SER A 10 -2.81 -58.35 -2.03
C SER A 10 -3.35 -57.23 -1.12
N ALA A 11 -3.61 -57.51 0.16
CA ALA A 11 -3.96 -56.47 1.14
C ALA A 11 -2.79 -55.52 1.46
N ALA A 12 -1.56 -56.04 1.50
CA ALA A 12 -0.36 -55.22 1.70
C ALA A 12 -0.05 -54.30 0.51
N ALA A 13 -0.29 -54.76 -0.73
CA ALA A 13 -0.10 -53.96 -1.93
C ALA A 13 -1.14 -52.82 -2.07
N LEU A 14 -2.40 -53.05 -1.66
CA LEU A 14 -3.44 -52.01 -1.62
C LEU A 14 -3.23 -51.01 -0.48
N GLY A 15 -2.71 -51.45 0.68
CA GLY A 15 -2.35 -50.57 1.79
C GLY A 15 -1.18 -49.63 1.46
N LEU A 16 -0.19 -50.11 0.69
CA LEU A 16 0.97 -49.30 0.31
C LEU A 16 0.66 -48.28 -0.79
N ALA A 17 -0.28 -48.57 -1.69
CA ALA A 17 -0.77 -47.61 -2.69
C ALA A 17 -1.65 -46.50 -2.09
N ALA A 18 -2.36 -46.78 -0.99
CA ALA A 18 -3.12 -45.77 -0.25
C ALA A 18 -2.23 -44.82 0.56
N LEU A 19 -1.01 -45.24 0.92
CA LEU A 19 -0.03 -44.43 1.66
C LEU A 19 0.85 -43.56 0.76
N THR A 20 0.94 -43.84 -0.55
CA THR A 20 1.68 -43.01 -1.52
C THR A 20 0.81 -41.99 -2.25
N GLY A 21 -0.52 -42.12 -2.18
CA GLY A 21 -1.49 -41.20 -2.80
C GLY A 21 -1.73 -39.89 -2.05
N SER A 22 -1.16 -39.74 -0.85
CA SER A 22 -1.16 -38.49 -0.07
C SER A 22 0.21 -37.83 -0.09
N ALA A 23 0.86 -37.78 -1.26
CA ALA A 23 1.77 -36.68 -1.53
C ALA A 23 0.94 -35.40 -1.30
N ALA A 24 1.17 -34.74 -0.16
CA ALA A 24 0.61 -33.44 0.12
C ALA A 24 0.78 -32.63 -1.16
N ARG A 25 -0.33 -32.26 -1.82
CA ARG A 25 -0.29 -31.28 -2.89
C ARG A 25 0.27 -30.04 -2.21
N ALA A 26 1.56 -29.80 -2.37
CA ALA A 26 2.16 -28.53 -2.04
C ALA A 26 1.38 -27.54 -2.91
N GLN A 27 0.43 -26.85 -2.28
CA GLN A 27 -0.36 -25.84 -2.95
C GLN A 27 0.65 -24.83 -3.49
N SER A 28 0.60 -24.54 -4.79
CA SER A 28 1.46 -23.52 -5.38
C SER A 28 1.35 -22.23 -4.56
N PRO A 29 2.45 -21.50 -4.34
CA PRO A 29 2.43 -20.30 -3.53
C PRO A 29 1.40 -19.33 -4.07
N LEU A 30 0.70 -18.63 -3.17
CA LEU A 30 -0.15 -17.52 -3.54
C LEU A 30 0.72 -16.42 -4.14
N LYS A 31 0.52 -16.11 -5.42
CA LYS A 31 1.24 -15.04 -6.10
C LYS A 31 0.59 -13.69 -5.83
N VAL A 32 1.33 -12.77 -5.23
CA VAL A 32 0.84 -11.45 -4.81
C VAL A 32 1.63 -10.34 -5.52
N GLY A 33 0.95 -9.52 -6.30
CA GLY A 33 1.53 -8.36 -6.97
C GLY A 33 1.34 -7.07 -6.18
N PHE A 34 2.32 -6.18 -6.19
CA PHE A 34 2.25 -4.85 -5.62
C PHE A 34 2.60 -3.80 -6.69
N ILE A 35 1.77 -2.78 -6.84
CA ILE A 35 2.05 -1.66 -7.75
C ILE A 35 2.26 -0.38 -6.94
N TYR A 36 3.42 0.26 -7.12
CA TYR A 36 3.83 1.44 -6.37
C TYR A 36 3.94 2.69 -7.23
N ILE A 37 3.55 3.84 -6.66
CA ILE A 37 3.60 5.15 -7.32
C ILE A 37 5.00 5.76 -7.36
N GLY A 38 5.81 5.50 -6.33
CA GLY A 38 7.21 5.89 -6.24
C GLY A 38 8.13 4.67 -6.11
N PRO A 39 9.43 4.90 -5.87
CA PRO A 39 10.40 3.84 -5.61
C PRO A 39 10.42 3.47 -4.12
N PRO A 40 10.77 2.23 -3.73
CA PRO A 40 11.08 1.89 -2.33
C PRO A 40 12.21 2.75 -1.72
N GLY A 41 13.03 3.39 -2.57
CA GLY A 41 14.03 4.37 -2.17
C GLY A 41 13.49 5.75 -1.77
N ASP A 42 12.17 5.95 -1.70
CA ASP A 42 11.58 7.18 -1.17
C ASP A 42 11.73 7.32 0.36
N PHE A 43 12.06 6.22 1.05
CA PHE A 43 12.16 6.14 2.51
C PHE A 43 10.93 6.65 3.28
N GLY A 44 9.76 6.65 2.64
CA GLY A 44 8.50 7.15 3.15
C GLY A 44 7.34 6.22 2.81
N TRP A 45 6.48 6.65 1.86
CA TRP A 45 5.25 5.97 1.51
C TRP A 45 5.47 4.59 0.88
N THR A 46 6.22 4.54 -0.23
CA THR A 46 6.48 3.30 -0.96
C THR A 46 7.37 2.39 -0.15
N TYR A 47 8.38 2.95 0.53
CA TYR A 47 9.21 2.21 1.47
C TYR A 47 8.37 1.50 2.53
N GLY A 48 7.39 2.18 3.14
CA GLY A 48 6.48 1.57 4.12
C GLY A 48 5.67 0.41 3.55
N HIS A 49 5.14 0.57 2.32
CA HIS A 49 4.46 -0.52 1.61
C HIS A 49 5.39 -1.69 1.28
N ASP A 50 6.62 -1.42 0.84
CA ASP A 50 7.58 -2.47 0.49
C ASP A 50 8.05 -3.24 1.73
N HIS A 51 8.23 -2.54 2.85
CA HIS A 51 8.47 -3.16 4.14
C HIS A 51 7.34 -4.09 4.56
N ALA A 52 6.08 -3.71 4.33
CA ALA A 52 4.94 -4.57 4.59
C ALA A 52 4.91 -5.80 3.66
N ARG A 53 5.26 -5.64 2.37
CA ARG A 53 5.41 -6.76 1.42
C ARG A 53 6.49 -7.73 1.88
N LEU A 54 7.67 -7.23 2.26
CA LEU A 54 8.77 -8.05 2.74
C LEU A 54 8.41 -8.78 4.04
N ALA A 55 7.75 -8.10 4.97
CA ALA A 55 7.25 -8.71 6.21
C ALA A 55 6.21 -9.81 5.93
N ALA A 56 5.31 -9.61 4.96
CA ALA A 56 4.36 -10.63 4.55
C ALA A 56 5.07 -11.85 3.93
N GLN A 57 6.05 -11.64 3.06
CA GLN A 57 6.83 -12.73 2.46
C GLN A 57 7.62 -13.51 3.52
N GLU A 58 8.23 -12.83 4.49
CA GLU A 58 8.92 -13.48 5.60
C GLU A 58 7.96 -14.29 6.48
N HIS A 59 6.81 -13.71 6.83
CA HIS A 59 5.83 -14.34 7.70
C HIS A 59 5.20 -15.60 7.09
N PHE A 60 4.81 -15.54 5.81
CA PHE A 60 4.15 -16.65 5.13
C PHE A 60 5.12 -17.62 4.45
N GLY A 61 6.39 -17.25 4.30
CA GLY A 61 7.44 -18.09 3.72
C GLY A 61 7.04 -18.64 2.35
N ALA A 62 7.22 -19.95 2.15
CA ALA A 62 6.94 -20.62 0.88
C ALA A 62 5.45 -20.64 0.47
N ALA A 63 4.53 -20.20 1.33
CA ALA A 63 3.11 -20.11 0.99
C ALA A 63 2.77 -18.87 0.14
N VAL A 64 3.62 -17.85 0.12
CA VAL A 64 3.41 -16.59 -0.60
C VAL A 64 4.63 -16.24 -1.43
N GLU A 65 4.40 -15.87 -2.69
CA GLU A 65 5.42 -15.33 -3.60
C GLU A 65 5.02 -13.91 -3.96
N THR A 66 5.83 -12.91 -3.62
CA THR A 66 5.52 -11.51 -3.91
C THR A 66 6.32 -10.98 -5.10
N SER A 67 5.71 -10.10 -5.88
CA SER A 67 6.38 -9.30 -6.91
C SER A 67 5.90 -7.86 -6.84
N TYR A 68 6.69 -6.92 -7.35
CA TYR A 68 6.28 -5.52 -7.43
C TYR A 68 6.76 -4.84 -8.71
N VAL A 69 6.10 -3.75 -9.05
CA VAL A 69 6.58 -2.78 -10.06
C VAL A 69 6.45 -1.39 -9.43
N ASP A 70 7.53 -0.62 -9.46
CA ASP A 70 7.61 0.71 -8.87
C ASP A 70 7.55 1.82 -9.92
N ASN A 71 7.46 3.07 -9.45
CA ASN A 71 7.39 4.27 -10.30
C ASN A 71 6.29 4.18 -11.38
N VAL A 72 5.13 3.59 -11.07
CA VAL A 72 4.07 3.38 -12.05
C VAL A 72 3.12 4.58 -12.05
N PRO A 73 3.03 5.35 -13.14
CA PRO A 73 2.10 6.46 -13.22
C PRO A 73 0.64 6.00 -13.13
N GLU A 74 -0.22 6.88 -12.64
CA GLU A 74 -1.67 6.68 -12.62
C GLU A 74 -2.25 6.59 -14.05
N GLY A 75 -3.46 6.04 -14.18
CA GLY A 75 -4.14 5.94 -15.46
C GLY A 75 -3.69 4.74 -16.31
N PRO A 76 -3.42 4.93 -17.63
CA PRO A 76 -3.20 3.80 -18.55
C PRO A 76 -2.02 2.89 -18.20
N ASP A 77 -0.94 3.44 -17.63
CA ASP A 77 0.22 2.63 -17.24
C ASP A 77 -0.10 1.72 -16.06
N ALA A 78 -0.80 2.23 -15.04
CA ALA A 78 -1.29 1.41 -13.94
C ALA A 78 -2.20 0.25 -14.44
N GLU A 79 -3.13 0.53 -15.36
CA GLU A 79 -4.00 -0.50 -15.94
C GLU A 79 -3.17 -1.57 -16.68
N ARG A 80 -2.20 -1.13 -17.49
CA ARG A 80 -1.31 -2.01 -18.25
C ARG A 80 -0.48 -2.90 -17.32
N ILE A 81 0.14 -2.35 -16.29
CA ILE A 81 0.98 -3.09 -15.35
C ILE A 81 0.14 -4.09 -14.54
N MET A 82 -1.01 -3.68 -14.00
CA MET A 82 -1.89 -4.60 -13.27
C MET A 82 -2.43 -5.73 -14.17
N THR A 83 -2.72 -5.43 -15.45
CA THR A 83 -3.07 -6.45 -16.44
C THR A 83 -1.92 -7.44 -16.68
N GLN A 84 -0.68 -6.95 -16.78
CA GLN A 84 0.50 -7.81 -16.93
C GLN A 84 0.72 -8.70 -15.69
N MET A 85 0.55 -8.16 -14.48
CA MET A 85 0.60 -8.96 -13.24
C MET A 85 -0.47 -10.06 -13.24
N ALA A 86 -1.70 -9.72 -13.61
CA ALA A 86 -2.81 -10.67 -13.71
C ALA A 86 -2.51 -11.80 -14.72
N LEU A 87 -2.06 -11.44 -15.92
CA LEU A 87 -1.67 -12.42 -16.96
C LEU A 87 -0.46 -13.28 -16.57
N SER A 88 0.39 -12.77 -15.66
CA SER A 88 1.54 -13.49 -15.10
C SER A 88 1.15 -14.43 -13.94
N GLY A 89 -0.14 -14.52 -13.62
CA GLY A 89 -0.69 -15.45 -12.64
C GLY A 89 -0.73 -14.91 -11.21
N ALA A 90 -0.64 -13.59 -11.00
CA ALA A 90 -0.98 -13.00 -9.71
C ALA A 90 -2.43 -13.34 -9.35
N GLN A 91 -2.66 -13.72 -8.09
CA GLN A 91 -3.97 -14.07 -7.56
C GLN A 91 -4.51 -12.99 -6.61
N LEU A 92 -3.64 -12.10 -6.14
CA LEU A 92 -3.94 -10.92 -5.35
C LEU A 92 -3.06 -9.75 -5.84
N ILE A 93 -3.63 -8.57 -6.02
CA ILE A 93 -2.89 -7.37 -6.43
C ILE A 93 -3.21 -6.21 -5.48
N PHE A 94 -2.18 -5.62 -4.87
CA PHE A 94 -2.27 -4.42 -4.05
C PHE A 94 -1.91 -3.18 -4.87
N ALA A 95 -2.86 -2.25 -5.00
CA ALA A 95 -2.66 -0.95 -5.64
C ALA A 95 -2.46 0.14 -4.58
N THR A 96 -1.22 0.62 -4.43
CA THR A 96 -0.81 1.40 -3.25
C THR A 96 -0.80 2.91 -3.46
N SER A 97 -1.73 3.44 -4.27
CA SER A 97 -1.91 4.89 -4.45
C SER A 97 -3.35 5.23 -4.76
N PHE A 98 -3.81 6.39 -4.27
CA PHE A 98 -5.19 6.84 -4.41
C PHE A 98 -5.66 6.84 -5.88
N GLY A 99 -4.86 7.37 -6.82
CA GLY A 99 -5.29 7.50 -8.22
C GLY A 99 -5.29 6.20 -9.02
N TYR A 100 -4.91 5.06 -8.44
CA TYR A 100 -5.04 3.76 -9.11
C TYR A 100 -6.46 3.22 -9.17
N GLY A 101 -7.41 3.78 -8.40
CA GLY A 101 -8.77 3.26 -8.26
C GLY A 101 -9.48 2.97 -9.60
N PRO A 102 -9.57 3.94 -10.53
CA PRO A 102 -10.21 3.73 -11.83
C PRO A 102 -9.55 2.61 -12.64
N SER A 103 -8.22 2.63 -12.77
CA SER A 103 -7.46 1.62 -13.50
C SER A 103 -7.61 0.23 -12.86
N MET A 104 -7.60 0.14 -11.53
CA MET A 104 -7.73 -1.11 -10.81
C MET A 104 -9.12 -1.73 -11.01
N ASN A 105 -10.19 -0.94 -10.93
CA ASN A 105 -11.55 -1.42 -11.16
C ASN A 105 -11.74 -1.90 -12.62
N ALA A 106 -11.16 -1.21 -13.60
CA ALA A 106 -11.16 -1.65 -15.00
C ALA A 106 -10.46 -3.00 -15.20
N VAL A 107 -9.32 -3.23 -14.54
CA VAL A 107 -8.66 -4.55 -14.56
C VAL A 107 -9.48 -5.59 -13.80
N ALA A 108 -9.97 -5.26 -12.61
CA ALA A 108 -10.71 -6.19 -11.75
C ALA A 108 -11.95 -6.78 -12.44
N ALA A 109 -12.68 -5.97 -13.21
CA ALA A 109 -13.82 -6.41 -14.02
C ALA A 109 -13.45 -7.45 -15.10
N ARG A 110 -12.22 -7.42 -15.63
CA ARG A 110 -11.72 -8.38 -16.64
C ARG A 110 -11.15 -9.66 -16.01
N PHE A 111 -10.75 -9.62 -14.75
CA PHE A 111 -10.11 -10.73 -14.04
C PHE A 111 -10.86 -11.10 -12.75
N PRO A 112 -12.09 -11.63 -12.84
CA PRO A 112 -12.96 -11.86 -11.68
C PRO A 112 -12.42 -12.89 -10.66
N ASN A 113 -11.42 -13.68 -11.03
CA ASN A 113 -10.79 -14.69 -10.17
C ASN A 113 -9.57 -14.17 -9.38
N ILE A 114 -9.18 -12.91 -9.58
CA ILE A 114 -8.07 -12.27 -8.89
C ILE A 114 -8.66 -11.31 -7.86
N ALA A 115 -8.13 -11.31 -6.64
CA ALA A 115 -8.49 -10.31 -5.64
C ALA A 115 -7.66 -9.03 -5.83
N PHE A 116 -8.26 -7.88 -5.58
CA PHE A 116 -7.62 -6.58 -5.70
C PHE A 116 -7.84 -5.79 -4.42
N GLU A 117 -6.82 -5.08 -3.95
CA GLU A 117 -6.88 -4.26 -2.74
C GLU A 117 -6.37 -2.85 -3.05
N HIS A 118 -7.22 -1.84 -2.90
CA HIS A 118 -6.88 -0.45 -3.21
C HIS A 118 -6.60 0.36 -1.94
N ALA A 119 -5.42 0.97 -1.87
CA ALA A 119 -5.07 1.91 -0.84
C ALA A 119 -5.87 3.21 -0.99
N THR A 120 -6.50 3.61 0.12
CA THR A 120 -7.08 4.93 0.42
C THR A 120 -8.23 5.41 -0.46
N GLY A 121 -8.50 4.71 -1.56
CA GLY A 121 -9.64 4.99 -2.44
C GLY A 121 -10.99 4.59 -1.86
N TYR A 122 -12.01 4.88 -2.66
CA TYR A 122 -13.43 4.66 -2.33
C TYR A 122 -14.18 3.90 -3.45
N LEU A 123 -13.52 3.65 -4.59
CA LEU A 123 -14.13 3.02 -5.75
C LEU A 123 -14.07 1.49 -5.61
N GLN A 124 -15.23 0.89 -5.37
CA GLN A 124 -15.41 -0.56 -5.28
C GLN A 124 -16.50 -1.00 -6.26
N GLU A 125 -16.16 -0.99 -7.55
CA GLU A 125 -17.10 -1.23 -8.65
C GLU A 125 -17.21 -2.72 -9.02
N SER A 126 -16.31 -3.56 -8.51
CA SER A 126 -16.28 -5.01 -8.76
C SER A 126 -16.22 -5.80 -7.44
N PRO A 127 -16.86 -6.98 -7.33
CA PRO A 127 -16.92 -7.74 -6.06
C PRO A 127 -15.57 -8.29 -5.59
N ASN A 128 -14.58 -8.37 -6.47
CA ASN A 128 -13.21 -8.79 -6.18
C ASN A 128 -12.29 -7.61 -5.83
N VAL A 129 -12.85 -6.43 -5.56
CA VAL A 129 -12.12 -5.25 -5.09
C VAL A 129 -12.41 -5.04 -3.61
N GLY A 130 -11.35 -5.02 -2.81
CA GLY A 130 -11.29 -4.54 -1.44
C GLY A 130 -10.66 -3.15 -1.37
N LEU A 131 -10.99 -2.43 -0.30
CA LEU A 131 -10.45 -1.12 0.01
C LEU A 131 -9.78 -1.18 1.38
N TYR A 132 -8.60 -0.58 1.50
CA TYR A 132 -7.93 -0.46 2.78
C TYR A 132 -7.40 0.96 2.97
N ASN A 133 -7.45 1.46 4.20
CA ASN A 133 -7.00 2.81 4.51
C ASN A 133 -6.49 2.87 5.96
N ALA A 134 -5.73 3.91 6.28
CA ALA A 134 -5.33 4.22 7.65
C ALA A 134 -5.89 5.59 8.08
N ARG A 135 -6.06 5.77 9.38
CA ARG A 135 -6.53 7.04 9.96
C ARG A 135 -5.36 8.01 10.12
N PHE A 136 -4.70 8.37 9.02
CA PHE A 136 -3.48 9.20 9.02
C PHE A 136 -3.65 10.50 9.81
N TYR A 137 -4.85 11.09 9.77
CA TYR A 137 -5.20 12.32 10.46
C TYR A 137 -5.08 12.23 12.00
N GLU A 138 -5.11 11.03 12.59
CA GLU A 138 -4.86 10.84 14.03
C GLU A 138 -3.39 11.13 14.36
N GLY A 139 -2.46 10.65 13.54
CA GLY A 139 -1.05 11.02 13.63
C GLY A 139 -0.84 12.52 13.39
N ARG A 140 -1.57 13.10 12.43
CA ARG A 140 -1.55 14.55 12.15
C ARG A 140 -2.00 15.39 13.33
N ALA A 141 -2.99 14.93 14.08
CA ALA A 141 -3.42 15.59 15.32
C ALA A 141 -2.30 15.63 16.38
N VAL A 142 -1.53 14.55 16.51
CA VAL A 142 -0.38 14.48 17.43
C VAL A 142 0.72 15.44 16.99
N ILE A 143 1.19 15.35 15.73
CA ILE A 143 2.27 16.21 15.25
C ILE A 143 1.85 17.68 15.16
N GLY A 144 0.57 17.98 14.93
CA GLY A 144 0.03 19.33 14.99
C GLY A 144 0.12 19.90 16.42
N THR A 145 -0.22 19.11 17.44
CA THR A 145 -0.06 19.49 18.85
C THR A 145 1.41 19.76 19.18
N ILE A 146 2.33 18.92 18.70
CA ILE A 146 3.78 19.11 18.88
C ILE A 146 4.22 20.41 18.20
N ALA A 147 3.85 20.61 16.93
CA ALA A 147 4.23 21.78 16.15
C ALA A 147 3.77 23.09 16.80
N GLY A 148 2.52 23.15 17.27
CA GLY A 148 2.00 24.32 17.97
C GLY A 148 2.74 24.66 19.27
N ARG A 149 3.30 23.67 19.97
CA ARG A 149 4.12 23.87 21.18
C ARG A 149 5.57 24.22 20.89
N MET A 150 6.10 23.75 19.76
CA MET A 150 7.52 23.83 19.43
C MET A 150 7.87 25.05 18.57
N THR A 151 6.93 25.56 17.78
CA THR A 151 7.15 26.76 16.95
C THR A 151 7.52 27.97 17.82
N GLN A 152 8.53 28.71 17.37
CA GLN A 152 9.00 29.97 17.93
C GLN A 152 8.49 31.16 17.10
N SER A 153 8.23 30.98 15.81
CA SER A 153 7.75 32.00 14.88
C SER A 153 6.23 32.06 14.75
N ASN A 154 5.51 31.08 15.33
CA ASN A 154 4.09 30.78 15.11
C ASN A 154 3.76 30.35 13.67
N LYS A 155 4.75 30.24 12.77
CA LYS A 155 4.52 29.87 11.37
C LYS A 155 4.88 28.40 11.15
N ILE A 156 3.89 27.63 10.71
CA ILE A 156 4.03 26.20 10.44
C ILE A 156 3.78 25.96 8.95
N GLY A 157 4.71 25.29 8.29
CA GLY A 157 4.63 24.93 6.87
C GLY A 157 4.09 23.52 6.66
N TYR A 158 3.30 23.33 5.61
CA TYR A 158 2.79 22.03 5.18
C TYR A 158 2.95 21.88 3.67
N ILE A 159 3.71 20.88 3.24
CA ILE A 159 3.89 20.52 1.83
C ILE A 159 2.84 19.46 1.50
N ALA A 160 1.93 19.78 0.60
CA ALA A 160 0.78 18.95 0.26
C ALA A 160 0.88 18.48 -1.19
N SER A 161 0.48 17.24 -1.44
CA SER A 161 0.43 16.64 -2.79
C SER A 161 -0.78 17.14 -3.57
N PHE A 162 -1.94 16.49 -3.41
CA PHE A 162 -3.19 16.79 -4.13
C PHE A 162 -4.32 17.13 -3.15
N PRO A 163 -5.26 18.02 -3.52
CA PRO A 163 -6.38 18.43 -2.66
C PRO A 163 -7.50 17.38 -2.58
N ILE A 164 -7.15 16.15 -2.21
CA ILE A 164 -8.08 15.03 -2.00
C ILE A 164 -8.46 14.88 -0.51
N PRO A 165 -9.54 14.17 -0.16
CA PRO A 165 -9.99 14.04 1.22
C PRO A 165 -8.91 13.60 2.21
N GLU A 166 -8.04 12.67 1.83
CA GLU A 166 -6.94 12.19 2.67
C GLU A 166 -6.00 13.33 3.12
N VAL A 167 -5.56 14.15 2.17
CA VAL A 167 -4.62 15.26 2.41
C VAL A 167 -5.30 16.39 3.16
N ILE A 168 -6.55 16.71 2.80
CA ILE A 168 -7.34 17.75 3.47
C ILE A 168 -7.63 17.37 4.93
N MET A 169 -7.97 16.10 5.21
CA MET A 169 -8.13 15.61 6.58
C MET A 169 -6.82 15.77 7.37
N GLY A 170 -5.67 15.48 6.74
CA GLY A 170 -4.37 15.62 7.37
C GLY A 170 -4.03 17.07 7.74
N ILE A 171 -4.20 18.01 6.79
CA ILE A 171 -4.00 19.45 7.00
C ILE A 171 -4.90 19.96 8.12
N ASN A 172 -6.21 19.65 8.05
CA ASN A 172 -7.18 20.11 9.04
C ASN A 172 -6.86 19.58 10.44
N ALA A 173 -6.54 18.30 10.58
CA ALA A 173 -6.20 17.71 11.87
C ALA A 173 -4.94 18.35 12.48
N ALA A 174 -3.89 18.55 11.67
CA ALA A 174 -2.68 19.22 12.12
C ALA A 174 -2.96 20.67 12.56
N TYR A 175 -3.68 21.44 11.75
CA TYR A 175 -4.04 22.83 12.05
C TYR A 175 -4.88 22.96 13.32
N ILE A 176 -5.98 22.21 13.44
CA ILE A 176 -6.89 22.27 14.59
C ILE A 176 -6.13 21.99 15.88
N HIS A 177 -5.22 21.01 15.86
CA HIS A 177 -4.46 20.63 17.06
C HIS A 177 -3.30 21.57 17.38
N ALA A 178 -2.63 22.15 16.37
CA ALA A 178 -1.67 23.22 16.59
C ALA A 178 -2.36 24.46 17.21
N LYS A 179 -3.50 24.87 16.65
CA LYS A 179 -4.27 26.05 17.11
C LYS A 179 -4.76 25.90 18.56
N LYS A 180 -5.12 24.68 18.98
CA LYS A 180 -5.56 24.39 20.36
C LYS A 180 -4.51 24.70 21.42
N VAL A 181 -3.23 24.52 21.11
CA VAL A 181 -2.12 24.75 22.06
C VAL A 181 -1.41 26.07 21.83
N ASN A 182 -1.59 26.68 20.66
CA ASN A 182 -1.07 27.97 20.29
C ASN A 182 -2.09 28.73 19.42
N PRO A 183 -2.88 29.66 20.02
CA PRO A 183 -3.88 30.44 19.32
C PRO A 183 -3.34 31.39 18.25
N ASP A 184 -2.02 31.61 18.16
CA ASP A 184 -1.41 32.57 17.23
C ASP A 184 -0.81 31.90 15.98
N VAL A 185 -0.95 30.57 15.85
CA VAL A 185 -0.43 29.82 14.69
C VAL A 185 -0.97 30.38 13.36
N ASP A 186 -0.02 30.65 12.45
CA ASP A 186 -0.16 30.89 11.01
C ASP A 186 0.28 29.61 10.26
N PHE A 187 -0.65 28.97 9.54
CA PHE A 187 -0.43 27.67 8.92
C PHE A 187 -0.38 27.81 7.40
N ARG A 188 0.77 27.54 6.79
CA ARG A 188 1.04 27.80 5.38
C ARG A 188 1.12 26.51 4.61
N VAL A 189 0.27 26.37 3.59
CA VAL A 189 0.21 25.19 2.74
C VAL A 189 0.80 25.52 1.37
N VAL A 190 1.71 24.68 0.90
CA VAL A 190 2.21 24.69 -0.48
C VAL A 190 1.76 23.40 -1.17
N TRP A 191 1.17 23.52 -2.35
CA TRP A 191 0.74 22.38 -3.15
C TRP A 191 1.80 22.01 -4.18
N ALA A 192 2.36 20.80 -4.06
CA ALA A 192 3.33 20.24 -4.99
C ALA A 192 2.65 19.60 -6.21
N TYR A 193 1.39 19.17 -6.12
CA TYR A 193 0.68 18.47 -7.21
C TYR A 193 1.40 17.21 -7.71
N THR A 194 2.10 16.55 -6.80
CA THR A 194 2.76 15.25 -7.00
C THR A 194 2.80 14.55 -5.65
N TRP A 195 2.79 13.22 -5.67
CA TRP A 195 3.08 12.40 -4.49
C TRP A 195 4.59 12.31 -4.24
N PHE A 196 5.40 12.27 -5.28
CA PHE A 196 6.84 12.08 -5.13
C PHE A 196 7.60 12.89 -6.17
N ASP A 197 8.28 13.93 -5.73
CA ASP A 197 9.27 14.68 -6.51
C ASP A 197 10.21 15.37 -5.51
N PRO A 198 11.35 14.72 -5.17
CA PRO A 198 12.26 15.25 -4.16
C PRO A 198 12.78 16.66 -4.47
N ALA A 199 12.90 17.04 -5.74
CA ALA A 199 13.35 18.36 -6.13
C ALA A 199 12.27 19.42 -5.87
N GLN A 200 11.01 19.12 -6.24
CA GLN A 200 9.89 20.02 -5.98
C GLN A 200 9.55 20.11 -4.49
N GLU A 201 9.67 19.00 -3.75
CA GLU A 201 9.51 18.95 -2.29
C GLU A 201 10.56 19.80 -1.58
N ALA A 202 11.84 19.70 -1.98
CA ALA A 202 12.92 20.52 -1.44
C ALA A 202 12.67 22.02 -1.71
N ALA A 203 12.29 22.39 -2.94
CA ALA A 203 11.99 23.78 -3.29
C ALA A 203 10.78 24.32 -2.49
N ALA A 204 9.76 23.49 -2.25
CA ALA A 204 8.61 23.87 -1.43
C ALA A 204 9.01 24.08 0.05
N ALA A 205 9.89 23.23 0.58
CA ALA A 205 10.43 23.37 1.94
C ALA A 205 11.25 24.66 2.08
N GLU A 206 12.15 24.94 1.15
CA GLU A 206 12.95 26.17 1.11
C GLU A 206 12.06 27.42 1.08
N ALA A 207 11.04 27.44 0.21
CA ALA A 207 10.10 28.56 0.13
C ALA A 207 9.31 28.79 1.42
N LEU A 208 8.93 27.72 2.14
CA LEU A 208 8.26 27.82 3.44
C LEU A 208 9.20 28.36 4.53
N ILE A 209 10.46 27.94 4.52
CA ILE A 209 11.51 28.41 5.43
C ILE A 209 11.81 29.90 5.20
N GLU A 210 11.95 30.33 3.94
CA GLU A 210 12.16 31.75 3.58
C GLU A 210 10.98 32.64 4.01
N GLN A 211 9.77 32.06 4.05
CA GLN A 211 8.57 32.70 4.57
C GLN A 211 8.51 32.76 6.10
N GLY A 212 9.48 32.16 6.79
CA GLY A 212 9.65 32.15 8.24
C GLY A 212 8.98 30.98 8.96
N CYS A 213 8.58 29.92 8.24
CA CYS A 213 8.11 28.70 8.90
C CYS A 213 9.29 28.01 9.59
N ASP A 214 9.13 27.63 10.85
CA ASP A 214 10.17 26.97 11.65
C ASP A 214 9.86 25.51 11.99
N ILE A 215 8.65 25.06 11.68
CA ILE A 215 8.23 23.66 11.69
C ILE A 215 7.64 23.34 10.32
N LEU A 216 8.06 22.22 9.74
CA LEU A 216 7.54 21.70 8.48
C LEU A 216 6.86 20.34 8.69
N MET A 217 5.81 20.09 7.91
CA MET A 217 5.14 18.80 7.75
C MET A 217 4.94 18.54 6.26
N GLN A 218 4.79 17.28 5.86
CA GLN A 218 4.49 16.93 4.47
C GLN A 218 3.43 15.84 4.34
N HIS A 219 2.77 15.81 3.19
CA HIS A 219 1.94 14.73 2.66
C HIS A 219 2.20 14.56 1.17
N THR A 220 3.48 14.43 0.87
CA THR A 220 4.06 13.95 -0.38
C THR A 220 4.60 12.56 -0.07
#